data_AF-A0A968YWX5-F1
#
_entry.id   AF-A0A968YWX5-F1
#
_cell.length_a   1.000
_cell.length_b   1.000
_cell.length_c   1.000
_cell.angle_alpha   90.00
_cell.angle_beta   90.00
_cell.angle_gamma   90.00
#
_symmetry.space_group_name_H-M   'P 1'
#
loop_
_entity.id
_entity.type
_entity.pdbx_description
1 polymer ?
#
loop_
_entity_poly.entity_id
_entity_poly.type
_entity_poly.pdbx_seq_one_letter_code
_entity_poly.pdbx_strand_id
1 'polypeptide(L)'
;ADLVVGYMGAPFGWQWIVVRNPTGQEMLDLVNAQLETQPVASEGDRKSAVQQSIPAYDKGVTLPMWAAKLMGVFIEKIGPKGLEYARFSIDSHFTRNYLYVKRNHPDKLEEHVPDYAKRIVSQYKLPE
;
A
#
# COMPACT_ATOMS: atom_id res chain seq x y z
N ALA A 1 -8.22 -13.52 -7.95
CA ALA A 1 -9.45 -12.72 -8.03
C ALA A 1 -9.49 -12.06 -9.40
N ASP A 2 -10.64 -12.10 -10.05
CA ASP A 2 -10.85 -11.61 -11.41
C ASP A 2 -11.19 -10.11 -11.42
N LEU A 3 -11.97 -9.68 -10.42
CA LEU A 3 -12.26 -8.28 -10.07
C LEU A 3 -11.84 -8.03 -8.61
N VAL A 4 -11.13 -6.94 -8.34
CA VAL A 4 -10.74 -6.53 -6.98
C VAL A 4 -11.33 -5.16 -6.68
N VAL A 5 -12.00 -5.02 -5.55
CA VAL A 5 -12.55 -3.75 -5.07
C VAL A 5 -11.93 -3.43 -3.71
N GLY A 6 -11.43 -2.21 -3.56
CA GLY A 6 -10.83 -1.73 -2.32
C GLY A 6 -10.84 -0.20 -2.25
N TYR A 7 -10.00 0.39 -1.42
CA TYR A 7 -9.93 1.84 -1.25
C TYR A 7 -8.49 2.40 -1.28
N MET A 8 -7.47 1.53 -1.29
CA MET A 8 -6.07 1.96 -1.11
C MET A 8 -5.59 2.97 -2.15
N GLY A 9 -6.10 2.89 -3.38
CA GLY A 9 -5.75 3.81 -4.47
C GLY A 9 -6.79 4.90 -4.73
N ALA A 10 -7.85 4.97 -3.93
CA ALA A 10 -8.98 5.86 -4.16
C ALA A 10 -8.89 7.12 -3.29
N PRO A 11 -9.40 8.26 -3.77
CA PRO A 11 -9.66 9.40 -2.90
C PRO A 11 -10.73 9.05 -1.85
N PHE A 12 -10.76 9.80 -0.75
CA PHE A 12 -11.74 9.58 0.31
C PHE A 12 -13.18 9.61 -0.24
N GLY A 13 -14.02 8.68 0.21
CA GLY A 13 -15.39 8.51 -0.28
C GLY A 13 -15.52 7.69 -1.57
N TRP A 14 -14.41 7.30 -2.21
CA TRP A 14 -14.40 6.49 -3.42
C TRP A 14 -13.81 5.10 -3.19
N GLN A 15 -14.12 4.19 -4.11
CA GLN A 15 -13.51 2.86 -4.18
C GLN A 15 -12.57 2.77 -5.39
N TRP A 16 -11.57 1.91 -5.28
CA TRP A 16 -10.64 1.56 -6.35
C TRP A 16 -11.00 0.16 -6.88
N ILE A 17 -11.19 0.07 -8.19
CA ILE A 17 -11.53 -1.16 -8.90
C ILE A 17 -10.34 -1.59 -9.77
N VAL A 18 -9.96 -2.87 -9.70
CA VAL A 18 -8.96 -3.48 -10.59
C VAL A 18 -9.59 -4.68 -11.29
N VAL A 19 -9.83 -4.52 -12.59
CA VAL A 19 -10.21 -5.62 -13.49
C VAL A 19 -8.94 -6.35 -13.92
N ARG A 20 -8.86 -7.67 -13.72
CA ARG A 20 -7.63 -8.44 -13.97
C ARG A 20 -7.70 -9.35 -15.19
N ASN A 21 -8.91 -9.66 -15.68
CA ASN A 21 -9.15 -10.51 -16.84
C ASN A 21 -10.59 -10.31 -17.38
N PRO A 22 -10.96 -10.96 -18.51
CA PRO A 22 -12.30 -10.82 -19.10
C PRO A 22 -13.45 -11.19 -18.17
N THR A 23 -13.29 -12.24 -17.35
CA THR A 23 -14.31 -12.61 -16.35
C THR A 23 -14.56 -11.48 -15.36
N GLY A 24 -13.50 -10.80 -14.90
CA GLY A 24 -13.65 -9.62 -14.05
C GLY A 24 -14.34 -8.44 -14.74
N GLN A 25 -14.18 -8.32 -16.06
CA GLN A 25 -14.86 -7.30 -16.85
C GLN A 25 -16.36 -7.59 -16.93
N GLU A 26 -16.73 -8.84 -17.24
CA GLU A 26 -18.14 -9.28 -17.24
C GLU A 26 -18.80 -9.00 -15.89
N MET A 27 -18.11 -9.25 -14.78
CA MET A 27 -18.60 -8.93 -13.44
C MET A 27 -18.86 -7.43 -13.23
N LEU A 28 -17.96 -6.56 -13.72
CA LEU A 28 -18.11 -5.11 -13.61
C LEU A 28 -19.27 -4.60 -14.49
N ASP A 29 -19.40 -5.14 -15.70
CA ASP A 29 -20.42 -4.73 -16.67
C ASP A 29 -21.85 -4.94 -16.15
N LEU A 30 -22.09 -5.95 -15.30
CA LEU A 30 -23.39 -6.21 -14.66
C LEU A 30 -23.91 -5.02 -13.83
N VAL A 31 -22.99 -4.25 -13.24
CA VAL A 31 -23.33 -3.14 -12.33
C VAL A 31 -22.89 -1.79 -12.85
N ASN A 32 -22.18 -1.72 -13.99
CA ASN A 32 -21.53 -0.50 -14.48
C ASN A 32 -22.51 0.68 -14.64
N ALA A 33 -23.75 0.41 -15.08
CA ALA A 33 -24.79 1.44 -15.22
C ALA A 33 -25.27 2.05 -13.88
N GLN A 34 -24.93 1.43 -12.75
CA GLN A 34 -25.26 1.87 -11.39
C GLN A 34 -24.09 2.56 -10.70
N LEU A 35 -22.92 2.65 -11.36
CA LEU A 35 -21.70 3.19 -10.80
C LEU A 35 -21.40 4.58 -11.36
N GLU A 36 -21.00 5.49 -10.48
CA GLU A 36 -20.24 6.66 -10.89
C GLU A 36 -18.75 6.29 -10.88
N THR A 37 -18.04 6.56 -11.98
CA THR A 37 -16.62 6.21 -12.10
C THR A 37 -15.80 7.43 -12.48
N GLN A 38 -14.55 7.45 -12.01
CA GLN A 38 -13.57 8.46 -12.37
C GLN A 38 -12.20 7.82 -12.60
N PRO A 39 -11.31 8.46 -13.39
CA PRO A 39 -9.94 7.99 -13.56
C PRO A 39 -9.17 7.94 -12.24
N VAL A 40 -8.22 7.00 -12.15
CA VAL A 40 -7.28 6.93 -11.03
C VAL A 40 -6.27 8.08 -11.09
N ALA A 41 -5.91 8.62 -9.93
CA ALA A 41 -4.85 9.63 -9.78
C ALA A 41 -3.56 9.00 -9.21
N SER A 42 -2.41 9.62 -9.46
CA SER A 42 -1.12 9.22 -8.89
C SER A 42 -0.25 10.46 -8.72
N GLU A 43 0.09 10.82 -7.48
CA GLU A 43 0.87 12.03 -7.18
C GLU A 43 1.79 11.80 -5.97
N GLY A 44 2.96 12.44 -5.96
CA GLY A 44 3.93 12.42 -4.87
C GLY A 44 5.06 11.41 -5.07
N ASP A 45 5.86 11.22 -4.02
CA ASP A 45 6.94 10.22 -3.97
C ASP A 45 6.86 9.46 -2.64
N ARG A 46 6.61 8.16 -2.74
CA ARG A 46 6.53 7.28 -1.56
C ARG A 46 7.88 6.85 -1.01
N LYS A 47 8.96 6.84 -1.79
CA LYS A 47 10.18 6.06 -1.45
C LYS A 47 10.81 6.56 -0.16
N SER A 48 10.96 7.88 -0.02
CA SER A 48 11.50 8.51 1.18
C SER A 48 10.64 8.22 2.41
N ALA A 49 9.31 8.32 2.28
CA ALA A 49 8.37 8.05 3.35
C ALA A 49 8.43 6.59 3.83
N VAL A 50 8.52 5.62 2.91
CA VAL A 50 8.69 4.20 3.29
C VAL A 50 10.03 4.00 4.00
N GLN A 51 11.13 4.48 3.43
CA GLN A 51 12.48 4.29 4.00
C GLN A 51 12.59 4.85 5.44
N GLN A 52 11.99 6.01 5.70
CA GLN A 52 11.99 6.64 7.02
C GLN A 52 11.08 5.93 8.03
N SER A 53 10.08 5.19 7.55
CA SER A 53 9.13 4.45 8.40
C SER A 53 9.69 3.12 8.91
N ILE A 54 10.68 2.52 8.22
CA ILE A 54 11.24 1.20 8.55
C ILE A 54 11.68 1.07 10.03
N PRO A 55 12.45 2.01 10.62
CA PRO A 55 12.87 1.90 12.01
C PRO A 55 11.71 1.96 13.03
N ALA A 56 10.55 2.47 12.62
CA ALA A 56 9.39 2.61 13.49
C ALA A 56 8.53 1.34 13.53
N TYR A 57 8.65 0.45 12.54
CA TYR A 57 7.87 -0.79 12.47
C TYR A 57 8.06 -1.69 13.70
N ASP A 58 9.22 -1.61 14.35
CA ASP A 58 9.56 -2.40 15.54
C ASP A 58 9.16 -1.73 16.85
N LYS A 59 8.88 -0.42 16.84
CA LYS A 59 8.81 0.40 18.06
C LYS A 59 7.39 0.63 18.58
N GLY A 60 6.35 0.27 17.82
CA GLY A 60 4.95 0.34 18.26
C GLY A 60 4.58 1.67 18.93
N VAL A 61 4.95 2.80 18.33
CA VAL A 61 4.87 4.11 18.97
C VAL A 61 3.45 4.66 18.96
N THR A 62 2.92 5.03 20.12
CA THR A 62 1.66 5.76 20.24
C THR A 62 1.90 7.26 20.12
N LEU A 63 1.24 7.91 19.15
CA LEU A 63 1.31 9.37 19.00
C LEU A 63 0.24 10.07 19.86
N PRO A 64 0.57 11.16 20.57
CA PRO A 64 -0.42 11.97 21.23
C PRO A 64 -1.35 12.63 20.19
N MET A 65 -2.60 12.88 20.58
CA MET A 65 -3.68 13.26 19.64
C MET A 65 -3.39 14.55 18.85
N TRP A 66 -2.71 15.52 19.46
CA TRP A 66 -2.32 16.75 18.77
C TRP A 66 -1.30 16.49 17.64
N ALA A 67 -0.33 15.60 17.88
CA ALA A 67 0.68 15.22 16.90
C ALA A 67 0.05 14.39 15.76
N ALA A 68 -0.88 13.49 16.10
CA ALA A 68 -1.65 12.74 15.12
C ALA A 68 -2.46 13.65 14.19
N LYS A 69 -3.11 14.69 14.72
CA LYS A 69 -3.84 15.68 13.91
C LYS A 69 -2.93 16.47 12.96
N LEU A 70 -1.78 16.94 13.44
CA LEU A 70 -0.81 17.65 12.59
C LEU A 70 -0.25 16.74 11.48
N MET A 71 0.04 15.49 11.81
CA MET A 71 0.47 14.48 10.83
C MET A 71 -0.61 14.22 9.79
N GLY A 72 -1.89 14.14 10.19
CA GLY A 72 -3.02 14.01 9.27
C GLY A 72 -3.08 15.14 8.25
N VAL A 73 -2.95 16.39 8.70
CA VAL A 73 -2.93 17.57 7.81
C VAL A 73 -1.74 17.54 6.85
N PHE A 74 -0.57 17.11 7.32
CA PHE A 74 0.63 17.01 6.48
C PHE A 74 0.47 15.92 5.41
N ILE A 75 -0.03 14.74 5.78
CA ILE A 75 -0.28 13.63 4.85
C ILE A 75 -1.31 14.03 3.80
N GLU A 76 -2.39 14.71 4.19
CA GLU A 76 -3.44 15.14 3.25
C GLU A 76 -2.90 16.13 2.21
N LYS A 77 -2.02 17.05 2.62
CA LYS A 77 -1.51 18.12 1.76
C LYS A 77 -0.29 17.73 0.93
N ILE A 78 0.65 16.99 1.51
CA ILE A 78 2.00 16.76 0.96
C ILE A 78 2.28 15.27 0.73
N GLY A 79 1.48 14.38 1.34
CA GLY A 79 1.65 12.94 1.18
C GLY A 79 1.33 12.44 -0.24
N PRO A 80 1.78 11.21 -0.57
CA PRO A 80 1.43 10.59 -1.84
C PRO A 80 -0.09 10.39 -1.92
N LYS A 81 -0.65 10.48 -3.13
CA LYS A 81 -2.10 10.39 -3.37
C LYS A 81 -2.43 9.33 -4.42
N GLY A 82 -3.64 8.79 -4.31
CA GLY A 82 -4.17 7.79 -5.23
C GLY A 82 -3.27 6.55 -5.31
N LEU A 83 -2.90 6.15 -6.52
CA LEU A 83 -2.04 4.97 -6.74
C LEU A 83 -0.67 5.08 -6.07
N GLU A 84 -0.13 6.29 -5.90
CA GLU A 84 1.17 6.44 -5.23
C GLU A 84 1.06 6.15 -3.73
N TYR A 85 -0.08 6.51 -3.11
CA TYR A 85 -0.39 6.10 -1.74
C TYR A 85 -0.61 4.58 -1.65
N ALA A 86 -1.29 3.98 -2.62
CA ALA A 86 -1.44 2.53 -2.67
C ALA A 86 -0.08 1.81 -2.70
N ARG A 87 0.84 2.29 -3.54
CA ARG A 87 2.22 1.77 -3.57
C ARG A 87 2.96 2.03 -2.26
N PHE A 88 2.79 3.19 -1.62
CA PHE A 88 3.37 3.47 -0.30
C PHE A 88 2.94 2.41 0.73
N SER A 89 1.64 2.10 0.76
CA SER A 89 1.08 1.10 1.67
C SER A 89 1.63 -0.29 1.36
N ILE A 90 1.66 -0.67 0.08
CA ILE A 90 2.20 -1.96 -0.39
C ILE A 90 3.67 -2.12 0.03
N ASP A 91 4.51 -1.14 -0.29
CA ASP A 91 5.96 -1.17 -0.03
C ASP A 91 6.24 -1.21 1.48
N SER A 92 5.49 -0.42 2.26
CA SER A 92 5.56 -0.43 3.73
C SER A 92 5.21 -1.79 4.33
N HIS A 93 4.10 -2.39 3.88
CA HIS A 93 3.64 -3.68 4.40
C HIS A 93 4.55 -4.83 3.99
N PHE A 94 5.01 -4.87 2.74
CA PHE A 94 5.96 -5.89 2.32
C PHE A 94 7.29 -5.77 3.07
N THR A 95 7.80 -4.57 3.28
CA THR A 95 9.04 -4.36 4.04
C THR A 95 8.89 -4.82 5.49
N ARG A 96 7.80 -4.42 6.16
CA ARG A 96 7.50 -4.84 7.54
C ARG A 96 7.35 -6.36 7.64
N ASN A 97 6.56 -6.97 6.76
CA ASN A 97 6.26 -8.39 6.81
C ASN A 97 7.49 -9.24 6.41
N TYR A 98 8.31 -8.77 5.46
CA TYR A 98 9.57 -9.41 5.11
C TYR A 98 10.52 -9.45 6.31
N LEU A 99 10.67 -8.35 7.03
CA LEU A 99 11.47 -8.30 8.26
C LEU A 99 10.92 -9.26 9.32
N TYR A 100 9.60 -9.34 9.46
CA TYR A 100 8.98 -10.30 10.37
C TYR A 100 9.34 -11.75 10.01
N VAL A 101 9.18 -12.15 8.74
CA VAL A 101 9.52 -13.51 8.29
C VAL A 101 11.02 -13.77 8.43
N LYS A 102 11.89 -12.84 8.03
CA LYS A 102 13.35 -12.97 8.15
C LYS A 102 13.78 -13.25 9.60
N ARG A 103 13.16 -12.58 10.56
CA ARG A 103 13.51 -12.68 11.98
C ARG A 103 12.94 -13.91 12.68
N ASN A 104 11.71 -14.31 12.33
CA ASN A 104 10.98 -15.35 13.06
C ASN A 104 10.99 -16.71 12.35
N HIS A 105 11.14 -16.72 11.02
CA HIS A 105 11.10 -17.91 10.17
C HIS A 105 12.14 -17.82 9.03
N PRO A 106 13.43 -17.62 9.34
CA PRO A 106 14.48 -17.43 8.32
C PRO A 106 14.59 -18.61 7.35
N ASP A 107 14.31 -19.82 7.83
CA ASP A 107 14.29 -21.07 7.06
C ASP A 107 13.24 -21.07 5.94
N LYS A 108 12.16 -20.28 6.09
CA LYS A 108 11.06 -20.18 5.12
C LYS A 108 11.16 -18.97 4.21
N LEU A 109 12.07 -18.03 4.49
CA LEU A 109 12.07 -16.71 3.87
C LEU A 109 12.12 -16.78 2.34
N GLU A 110 13.01 -17.62 1.80
CA GLU A 110 13.25 -17.70 0.37
C GLU A 110 12.07 -18.31 -0.40
N GLU A 111 11.44 -19.34 0.13
CA GLU A 111 10.31 -20.02 -0.50
C GLU A 111 8.98 -19.29 -0.27
N HIS A 112 8.79 -18.70 0.92
CA HIS A 112 7.52 -18.10 1.31
C HIS A 112 7.31 -16.70 0.70
N VAL A 113 8.38 -15.91 0.54
CA VAL A 113 8.26 -14.55 0.00
C VAL A 113 8.27 -14.59 -1.53
N PRO A 114 7.19 -14.15 -2.21
CA PRO A 114 7.15 -14.16 -3.67
C PRO A 114 8.17 -13.19 -4.28
N ASP A 115 8.66 -13.50 -5.48
CA ASP A 115 9.70 -12.70 -6.15
C ASP A 115 9.30 -11.22 -6.36
N TYR A 116 8.03 -10.95 -6.64
CA TYR A 116 7.56 -9.56 -6.79
C TYR A 116 7.68 -8.78 -5.47
N ALA A 117 7.48 -9.44 -4.33
CA ALA A 117 7.65 -8.83 -3.02
C ALA A 117 9.13 -8.62 -2.71
N LYS A 118 10.00 -9.60 -3.02
CA LYS A 118 11.47 -9.45 -2.90
C LYS A 118 11.99 -8.26 -3.70
N ARG A 119 11.52 -8.07 -4.95
CA ARG A 119 11.87 -6.91 -5.81
C ARG A 119 11.37 -5.56 -5.27
N ILE A 120 10.27 -5.55 -4.52
CA ILE A 120 9.80 -4.34 -3.84
C ILE A 120 10.72 -4.04 -2.66
N VAL A 121 10.94 -5.03 -1.81
CA VAL A 121 11.76 -4.90 -0.59
C VAL A 121 13.20 -4.52 -0.91
N SER A 122 13.77 -5.04 -2.01
CA SER A 122 15.15 -4.75 -2.44
C SER A 122 15.40 -3.29 -2.81
N GLN A 123 14.36 -2.46 -2.90
CA GLN A 123 14.48 -1.02 -3.16
C GLN A 123 14.83 -0.21 -1.90
N TYR A 124 14.81 -0.85 -0.72
CA TYR A 124 14.97 -0.20 0.57
C TYR A 124 16.17 -0.74 1.35
N LYS A 125 16.75 0.11 2.19
CA LYS A 125 17.79 -0.27 3.15
C LYS A 125 17.11 -0.84 4.40
N LEU A 126 17.31 -2.12 4.64
CA LEU A 126 16.78 -2.83 5.80
C LEU A 126 17.77 -2.81 6.96
N PRO A 127 17.30 -2.82 8.22
CA PRO A 127 18.16 -3.14 9.35
C PRO A 127 18.68 -4.57 9.25
N GLU A 128 19.80 -4.83 9.92
CA GLU A 128 20.36 -6.18 10.05
C GLU A 128 19.36 -7.15 10.71
#